data_AF-A0A940FMS6-F1
#
_entry.id   AF-A0A940FMS6-F1
#
_cell.length_a   1.000
_cell.length_b   1.000
_cell.length_c   1.000
_cell.angle_alpha   90.00
_cell.angle_beta   90.00
_cell.angle_gamma   90.00
#
_symmetry.space_group_name_H-M   'P 1'
#
loop_
_entity.id
_entity.type
_entity.pdbx_description
1 polymer ?
#
loop_
_entity_poly.entity_id
_entity_poly.type
_entity_poly.pdbx_seq_one_letter_code
_entity_poly.pdbx_strand_id
1 'polypeptide(L)'
;QIALDISGKFRPLQHFRDYLRYGYYPFFIENKNTYPIKLEQIIKLTIENDMRFIEGFDPKNTQKIFQLFYILATNVPFKPNISKLSDKTGIHRNTLVEYLHYLEKARLINSLSAAGKSISTLQKPDKIFMENTNLHFTLSPESADKGSLRESFFLNQVKNAGHSVSLPLQGDFLVDNKYTFEVGGKDKTSAQINNIKDSWVVVDDIEAGALHKIPLWLFGMLY
;
A
#
# COMPACT_ATOMS: atom_id res chain seq x y z
N GLN A 1 -8.92 -23.06 9.75
CA GLN A 1 -7.93 -23.92 10.44
C GLN A 1 -6.66 -23.14 10.77
N ILE A 2 -5.87 -22.69 9.76
CA ILE A 2 -4.59 -21.98 9.97
C ILE A 2 -4.69 -20.82 10.97
N ALA A 3 -5.69 -19.94 10.83
CA ALA A 3 -5.89 -18.80 11.72
C ALA A 3 -6.01 -19.20 13.20
N LEU A 4 -6.77 -20.26 13.48
CA LEU A 4 -7.01 -20.78 14.83
C LEU A 4 -5.74 -21.43 15.41
N ASP A 5 -5.00 -22.18 14.58
CA ASP A 5 -3.77 -22.84 15.01
C ASP A 5 -2.69 -21.83 15.39
N ILE A 6 -2.65 -20.70 14.67
CA ILE A 6 -1.71 -19.61 14.91
C ILE A 6 -2.16 -18.74 16.10
N SER A 7 -3.44 -18.36 16.18
CA SER A 7 -3.97 -17.55 17.29
C SER A 7 -3.92 -18.27 18.63
N GLY A 8 -3.80 -19.60 18.64
CA GLY A 8 -3.50 -20.36 19.86
C GLY A 8 -2.08 -20.16 20.40
N LYS A 9 -1.14 -19.67 19.57
CA LYS A 9 0.28 -19.49 19.94
C LYS A 9 0.65 -18.06 20.31
N PHE A 10 -0.07 -17.07 19.80
CA PHE A 10 0.12 -15.66 20.14
C PHE A 10 -1.16 -14.85 19.93
N ARG A 11 -1.20 -13.60 20.40
CA ARG A 11 -2.39 -12.71 20.32
C ARG A 11 -2.34 -11.81 19.08
N PRO A 12 -2.92 -12.19 17.92
CA PRO A 12 -2.61 -11.53 16.66
C PRO A 12 -3.05 -10.07 16.62
N LEU A 13 -4.22 -9.77 17.17
CA LEU A 13 -4.76 -8.41 17.16
C LEU A 13 -3.92 -7.42 17.98
N GLN A 14 -3.28 -7.88 19.05
CA GLN A 14 -2.40 -7.05 19.86
C GLN A 14 -1.14 -6.67 19.08
N HIS A 15 -0.48 -7.66 18.48
CA HIS A 15 0.76 -7.45 17.74
C HIS A 15 0.55 -6.77 16.38
N PHE A 16 -0.60 -7.03 15.74
CA PHE A 16 -0.90 -6.48 14.42
C PHE A 16 -0.97 -4.95 14.44
N ARG A 17 -1.59 -4.36 15.47
CA ARG A 17 -1.66 -2.89 15.60
C ARG A 17 -0.29 -2.24 15.75
N ASP A 18 0.60 -2.88 16.50
CA ASP A 18 1.99 -2.46 16.64
C ASP A 18 2.75 -2.61 15.31
N TYR A 19 2.51 -3.72 14.60
CA TYR A 19 3.13 -3.97 13.30
C TYR A 19 2.79 -2.88 12.29
N LEU A 20 1.51 -2.50 12.19
CA LEU A 20 1.06 -1.47 11.25
C LEU A 20 1.73 -0.10 11.45
N ARG A 21 2.26 0.17 12.65
CA ARG A 21 2.96 1.43 12.96
C ARG A 21 4.47 1.30 12.93
N TYR A 22 5.01 0.18 13.44
CA TYR A 22 6.43 0.03 13.73
C TYR A 22 7.04 -1.30 13.26
N GLY A 23 6.26 -2.27 12.77
CA GLY A 23 6.77 -3.61 12.49
C GLY A 23 7.36 -3.86 11.10
N TYR A 24 7.25 -2.92 10.16
CA TYR A 24 7.69 -3.14 8.78
C TYR A 24 9.21 -3.01 8.60
N TYR A 25 9.83 -2.04 9.28
CA TYR A 25 11.28 -1.82 9.22
C TYR A 25 11.92 -2.27 10.55
N PRO A 26 13.12 -2.86 10.57
CA PRO A 26 13.71 -3.44 11.78
C PRO A 26 14.11 -2.43 12.88
N PHE A 27 13.88 -1.12 12.67
CA PHE A 27 14.22 -0.05 13.63
C PHE A 27 13.49 -0.18 14.97
N PHE A 28 12.36 -0.90 15.00
CA PHE A 28 11.60 -1.14 16.25
C PHE A 28 12.38 -1.95 17.28
N ILE A 29 13.35 -2.75 16.84
CA ILE A 29 14.20 -3.58 17.70
C ILE A 29 15.08 -2.67 18.58
N GLU A 30 15.52 -1.54 18.02
CA GLU A 30 16.37 -0.60 18.73
C GLU A 30 15.54 0.33 19.64
N ASN A 31 14.64 1.12 19.06
CA ASN A 31 13.81 2.07 19.81
C ASN A 31 12.63 2.60 18.99
N LYS A 32 11.40 2.25 19.41
CA LYS A 32 10.14 2.73 18.80
C LYS A 32 10.00 4.26 18.79
N ASN A 33 10.56 4.97 19.76
CA ASN A 33 10.48 6.45 19.82
C ASN A 33 11.30 7.12 18.71
N THR A 34 12.39 6.48 18.28
CA THR A 34 13.23 6.99 17.17
C THR A 34 12.81 6.45 15.80
N TYR A 35 11.81 5.58 15.76
CA TYR A 35 11.38 4.91 14.54
C TYR A 35 10.96 5.88 13.43
N PRO A 36 10.10 6.89 13.67
CA PRO A 36 9.69 7.82 12.61
C PRO A 36 10.89 8.60 12.06
N ILE A 37 11.79 9.04 12.94
CA ILE A 37 13.01 9.79 12.55
C ILE A 37 13.89 8.96 11.63
N LYS A 38 14.14 7.69 11.98
CA LYS A 38 14.93 6.77 11.14
C LYS A 38 14.25 6.49 9.81
N LEU A 39 12.92 6.31 9.82
CA LEU A 39 12.18 6.07 8.59
C LEU A 39 12.21 7.29 7.66
N GLU A 40 12.06 8.50 8.17
CA GLU A 40 12.24 9.75 7.39
C GLU A 40 13.66 9.85 6.79
N GLN A 41 14.68 9.49 7.56
CA GLN A 41 16.06 9.45 7.06
C GLN A 41 16.24 8.45 5.92
N ILE A 42 15.66 7.26 6.04
CA ILE A 42 15.72 6.25 4.97
C ILE A 42 14.96 6.71 3.73
N ILE A 43 13.76 7.28 3.87
CA ILE A 43 13.02 7.88 2.75
C ILE A 43 13.90 8.91 2.04
N LYS A 44 14.56 9.77 2.81
CA LYS A 44 15.44 10.81 2.28
C LYS A 44 16.61 10.21 1.50
N LEU A 45 17.31 9.24 2.09
CA LEU A 45 18.43 8.56 1.44
C LEU A 45 18.00 7.81 0.17
N THR A 46 16.83 7.17 0.19
CA THR A 46 16.29 6.49 -0.98
C THR A 46 16.06 7.48 -2.12
N ILE A 47 15.43 8.62 -1.86
CA ILE A 47 15.15 9.63 -2.89
C ILE A 47 16.44 10.34 -3.35
N GLU A 48 17.38 10.60 -2.44
CA GLU A 48 18.60 11.33 -2.76
C GLU A 48 19.66 10.48 -3.44
N ASN A 49 19.79 9.20 -3.08
CA ASN A 49 20.90 8.33 -3.49
C ASN A 49 20.40 7.13 -4.31
N ASP A 50 19.45 6.35 -3.79
CA ASP A 50 19.07 5.08 -4.42
C ASP A 50 18.34 5.29 -5.75
N MET A 51 17.50 6.32 -5.84
CA MET A 51 16.78 6.64 -7.08
C MET A 51 17.71 6.99 -8.26
N ARG A 52 18.96 7.38 -8.00
CA ARG A 52 19.97 7.63 -9.05
C ARG A 52 20.31 6.40 -9.88
N PHE A 53 20.02 5.22 -9.36
CA PHE A 53 20.23 3.96 -10.07
C PHE A 53 19.00 3.52 -10.88
N ILE A 54 17.90 4.30 -10.83
CA ILE A 54 16.73 4.09 -11.69
C ILE A 54 17.03 4.73 -13.05
N GLU A 55 16.94 3.95 -14.12
CA GLU A 55 17.14 4.42 -15.48
C GLU A 55 16.23 5.62 -15.81
N GLY A 56 16.82 6.67 -16.39
CA GLY A 56 16.11 7.89 -16.77
C GLY A 56 15.90 8.92 -15.65
N PHE A 57 16.23 8.59 -14.39
CA PHE A 57 16.13 9.56 -13.30
C PHE A 57 17.28 10.59 -13.34
N ASP A 58 16.94 11.87 -13.39
CA ASP A 58 17.89 12.99 -13.25
C ASP A 58 17.92 13.48 -11.79
N PRO A 59 19.07 13.42 -11.09
CA PRO A 59 19.22 13.90 -9.72
C PRO A 59 18.83 15.36 -9.50
N LYS A 60 18.82 16.20 -10.54
CA LYS A 60 18.33 17.60 -10.44
C LYS A 60 16.85 17.67 -10.04
N ASN A 61 16.10 16.58 -10.22
CA ASN A 61 14.67 16.51 -9.95
C ASN A 61 14.33 16.03 -8.53
N THR A 62 15.33 15.67 -7.71
CA THR A 62 15.14 15.15 -6.34
C THR A 62 14.19 16.01 -5.51
N GLN A 63 14.32 17.34 -5.53
CA GLN A 63 13.44 18.23 -4.76
C GLN A 63 11.97 18.14 -5.19
N LYS A 64 11.71 18.01 -6.50
CA LYS A 64 10.34 17.86 -7.04
C LYS A 64 9.75 16.49 -6.68
N ILE A 65 10.57 15.44 -6.64
CA ILE A 65 10.14 14.11 -6.19
C ILE A 65 9.77 14.12 -4.71
N PHE A 66 10.56 14.76 -3.85
CA PHE A 66 10.19 14.94 -2.44
C PHE A 66 8.84 15.64 -2.31
N GLN A 67 8.67 16.79 -2.97
CA GLN A 67 7.42 17.53 -2.92
C GLN A 67 6.23 16.68 -3.37
N LEU A 68 6.38 15.96 -4.49
CA LEU A 68 5.35 15.04 -4.97
C LEU A 68 5.05 13.95 -3.93
N PHE A 69 6.08 13.30 -3.37
CA PHE A 69 5.93 12.21 -2.41
C PHE A 69 5.17 12.64 -1.15
N TYR A 70 5.52 13.78 -0.56
CA TYR A 70 4.80 14.32 0.60
C TYR A 70 3.34 14.69 0.27
N ILE A 71 3.07 15.22 -0.93
CA ILE A 71 1.70 15.46 -1.39
C ILE A 71 0.94 14.14 -1.54
N LEU A 72 1.55 13.10 -2.08
CA LEU A 72 0.92 11.78 -2.20
C LEU A 72 0.58 11.22 -0.81
N ALA A 73 1.53 11.25 0.12
CA ALA A 73 1.38 10.67 1.46
C ALA A 73 0.19 11.22 2.26
N THR A 74 -0.21 12.47 2.00
CA THR A 74 -1.36 13.12 2.68
C THR A 74 -2.71 12.82 2.03
N ASN A 75 -2.74 12.20 0.85
CA ASN A 75 -3.96 12.00 0.06
C ASN A 75 -4.24 10.52 -0.26
N VAL A 76 -3.34 9.60 0.09
CA VAL A 76 -3.49 8.17 -0.24
C VAL A 76 -4.37 7.41 0.74
N PRO A 77 -5.14 6.42 0.25
CA PRO A 77 -5.27 5.99 -1.14
C PRO A 77 -6.16 6.94 -1.96
N PHE A 78 -5.76 7.21 -3.21
CA PHE A 78 -6.59 8.03 -4.10
C PHE A 78 -6.41 7.69 -5.58
N LYS A 79 -7.39 8.13 -6.37
CA LYS A 79 -7.31 8.16 -7.82
C LYS A 79 -6.61 9.46 -8.23
N PRO A 80 -5.39 9.40 -8.81
CA PRO A 80 -4.62 10.61 -9.06
C PRO A 80 -5.30 11.51 -10.09
N ASN A 81 -5.35 12.81 -9.80
CA ASN A 81 -5.65 13.83 -10.80
C ASN A 81 -4.34 14.48 -11.24
N ILE A 82 -3.77 13.96 -12.32
CA ILE A 82 -2.47 14.39 -12.86
C ILE A 82 -2.46 15.90 -13.18
N SER A 83 -3.58 16.47 -13.64
CA SER A 83 -3.69 17.90 -13.89
C SER A 83 -3.53 18.70 -12.60
N LYS A 84 -4.33 18.39 -11.57
CA LYS A 84 -4.25 19.10 -10.29
C LYS A 84 -2.89 18.92 -9.60
N LEU A 85 -2.29 17.73 -9.70
CA LEU A 85 -0.96 17.49 -9.16
C LEU A 85 0.12 18.27 -9.92
N SER A 86 0.03 18.32 -11.25
CA SER A 86 0.89 19.14 -12.12
C SER A 86 0.80 20.61 -11.72
N ASP A 87 -0.41 21.14 -11.56
CA ASP A 87 -0.63 22.54 -11.17
C ASP A 87 -0.05 22.84 -9.77
N LYS A 88 -0.25 21.93 -8.80
CA LYS A 88 0.22 22.10 -7.42
C LYS A 88 1.75 21.97 -7.28
N THR A 89 2.39 21.19 -8.14
CA THR A 89 3.83 20.89 -8.05
C THR A 89 4.68 21.66 -9.07
N GLY A 90 4.06 22.24 -10.10
CA GLY A 90 4.79 22.80 -11.24
C GLY A 90 5.55 21.74 -12.06
N ILE A 91 5.18 20.46 -11.94
CA ILE A 91 5.77 19.36 -12.73
C ILE A 91 4.90 19.14 -13.97
N HIS A 92 5.50 19.11 -15.16
CA HIS A 92 4.77 18.77 -16.39
C HIS A 92 4.13 17.38 -16.29
N ARG A 93 2.93 17.21 -16.85
CA ARG A 93 2.09 16.01 -16.67
C ARG A 93 2.79 14.69 -16.97
N ASN A 94 3.56 14.62 -18.07
CA ASN A 94 4.26 13.39 -18.45
C ASN A 94 5.38 13.06 -17.44
N THR A 95 6.17 14.07 -17.06
CA THR A 95 7.20 13.98 -16.04
C THR A 95 6.61 13.58 -14.68
N LEU A 96 5.39 14.02 -14.37
CA LEU A 96 4.72 13.60 -13.14
C LEU A 96 4.42 12.11 -13.14
N VAL A 97 3.96 11.56 -14.27
CA VAL A 97 3.74 10.10 -14.41
C VAL A 97 5.06 9.33 -14.30
N GLU A 98 6.15 9.84 -14.87
CA GLU A 98 7.49 9.28 -14.69
C GLU A 98 7.94 9.30 -13.23
N TYR A 99 7.70 10.38 -12.49
CA TYR A 99 8.06 10.44 -11.08
C TYR A 99 7.23 9.48 -10.22
N LEU A 100 5.95 9.26 -10.55
CA LEU A 100 5.16 8.22 -9.92
C LEU A 100 5.78 6.84 -10.17
N HIS A 101 6.23 6.57 -11.40
CA HIS A 101 6.94 5.34 -11.72
C HIS A 101 8.22 5.18 -10.90
N TYR A 102 9.02 6.24 -10.76
CA TYR A 102 10.24 6.19 -9.97
C TYR A 102 9.97 5.97 -8.47
N LEU A 103 8.93 6.60 -7.91
CA LEU A 103 8.51 6.37 -6.53
C LEU A 103 8.03 4.93 -6.27
N GLU A 104 7.37 4.31 -7.25
CA GLU A 104 6.99 2.90 -7.18
C GLU A 104 8.21 1.97 -7.27
N LYS A 105 9.15 2.24 -8.19
CA LYS A 105 10.43 1.52 -8.28
C LYS A 105 11.26 1.62 -6.99
N ALA A 106 11.21 2.78 -6.35
CA ALA A 106 11.84 3.03 -5.05
C ALA A 106 11.11 2.40 -3.86
N ARG A 107 10.01 1.66 -4.08
CA ARG A 107 9.19 1.03 -3.02
C ARG A 107 8.65 2.03 -1.99
N LEU A 108 8.31 3.25 -2.44
CA LEU A 108 7.71 4.28 -1.59
C LEU A 108 6.20 4.38 -1.76
N ILE A 109 5.68 4.04 -2.95
CA ILE A 109 4.25 3.93 -3.25
C ILE A 109 3.94 2.62 -3.94
N ASN A 110 2.66 2.23 -3.92
CA ASN A 110 2.11 1.19 -4.78
C ASN A 110 1.12 1.81 -5.76
N SER A 111 1.21 1.45 -7.04
CA SER A 111 0.23 1.84 -8.04
C SER A 111 -0.60 0.63 -8.51
N LEU A 112 -1.84 0.89 -8.90
CA LEU A 112 -2.74 -0.09 -9.50
C LEU A 112 -3.40 0.46 -10.76
N SER A 113 -3.57 -0.43 -11.72
CA SER A 113 -4.33 -0.22 -12.95
C SER A 113 -5.57 -1.10 -12.97
N ALA A 114 -6.59 -0.69 -13.72
CA ALA A 114 -7.78 -1.50 -13.95
C ALA A 114 -7.43 -2.82 -14.64
N ALA A 115 -8.13 -3.89 -14.24
CA ALA A 115 -8.01 -5.20 -14.85
C ALA A 115 -8.28 -5.14 -16.36
N GLY A 116 -7.49 -5.89 -17.14
CA GLY A 116 -7.62 -5.93 -18.60
C GLY A 116 -7.00 -4.75 -19.37
N LYS A 117 -6.45 -3.73 -18.68
CA LYS A 117 -5.64 -2.70 -19.35
C LYS A 117 -4.22 -3.22 -19.60
N SER A 118 -3.71 -2.99 -20.81
CA SER A 118 -2.28 -3.17 -21.10
C SER A 118 -1.47 -2.18 -20.25
N ILE A 119 -0.55 -2.69 -19.44
CA ILE A 119 0.29 -1.87 -18.56
C ILE A 119 1.44 -1.31 -19.40
N SER A 120 1.46 0.01 -19.60
CA SER A 120 2.66 0.71 -20.08
C SER A 120 3.26 1.54 -18.95
N THR A 121 4.58 1.67 -18.92
CA THR A 121 5.33 2.38 -17.87
C THR A 121 4.94 3.85 -17.74
N LEU A 122 4.45 4.46 -18.81
CA LEU A 122 4.03 5.87 -18.87
C LEU A 122 2.50 6.04 -18.82
N GLN A 123 1.76 4.97 -18.51
CA GLN A 123 0.33 5.08 -18.29
C GLN A 123 0.06 5.63 -16.89
N LYS A 124 -0.83 6.63 -16.82
CA LYS A 124 -1.36 7.11 -15.56
C LYS A 124 -1.98 5.95 -14.76
N PRO A 125 -1.60 5.75 -13.47
CA PRO A 125 -2.24 4.75 -12.63
C PRO A 125 -3.67 5.15 -12.25
N ASP A 126 -4.51 4.15 -12.04
CA ASP A 126 -5.93 4.33 -11.67
C ASP A 126 -6.09 4.59 -10.17
N LYS A 127 -5.26 3.97 -9.31
CA LYS A 127 -5.23 4.18 -7.85
C LYS A 127 -3.79 4.10 -7.32
N ILE A 128 -3.47 4.93 -6.34
CA ILE A 128 -2.16 4.99 -5.66
C ILE A 128 -2.35 4.76 -4.16
N PHE A 129 -1.42 4.05 -3.55
CA PHE A 129 -1.34 3.75 -2.12
C PHE A 129 0.07 4.06 -1.60
N MET A 130 0.22 4.30 -0.28
CA MET A 130 1.55 4.17 0.33
C MET A 130 2.04 2.73 0.16
N GLU A 131 3.35 2.55 0.03
CA GLU A 131 3.88 1.20 -0.11
C GLU A 131 3.58 0.34 1.10
N ASN A 132 3.67 0.90 2.32
CA ASN A 132 3.29 0.24 3.58
C ASN A 132 2.66 1.25 4.56
N THR A 133 2.03 0.71 5.62
CA THR A 133 1.35 1.52 6.64
C THR A 133 2.29 2.36 7.49
N ASN A 134 3.54 1.94 7.67
CA ASN A 134 4.50 2.63 8.53
C ASN A 134 4.98 3.93 7.86
N LEU A 135 5.08 3.96 6.53
CA LEU A 135 5.26 5.20 5.77
C LEU A 135 4.08 6.15 5.97
N HIS A 136 2.84 5.63 5.94
CA HIS A 136 1.64 6.45 6.16
C HIS A 136 1.66 7.08 7.57
N PHE A 137 1.91 6.29 8.61
CA PHE A 137 1.99 6.80 9.99
C PHE A 137 3.13 7.79 10.21
N THR A 138 4.22 7.68 9.47
CA THR A 138 5.38 8.57 9.61
C THR A 138 5.13 9.91 8.92
N LEU A 139 4.58 9.89 7.70
CA LEU A 139 4.47 11.10 6.87
C LEU A 139 3.16 11.85 7.08
N SER A 140 2.08 11.15 7.40
CA SER A 140 0.78 11.77 7.63
C SER A 140 -0.06 10.99 8.64
N PRO A 141 0.33 11.02 9.93
CA PRO A 141 -0.40 10.29 10.98
C PRO A 141 -1.86 10.75 11.13
N GLU A 142 -2.17 12.00 10.79
CA GLU A 142 -3.52 12.57 10.89
C GLU A 142 -4.46 12.13 9.75
N SER A 143 -3.93 11.81 8.55
CA SER A 143 -4.72 11.32 7.42
C SER A 143 -4.87 9.80 7.38
N ALA A 144 -4.25 9.09 8.33
CA ALA A 144 -4.23 7.64 8.37
C ALA A 144 -5.57 7.05 8.86
N ASP A 145 -6.62 7.10 8.03
CA ASP A 145 -7.88 6.44 8.36
C ASP A 145 -7.74 4.91 8.29
N LYS A 146 -8.57 4.22 9.08
CA LYS A 146 -8.49 2.76 9.24
C LYS A 146 -8.77 2.00 7.95
N GLY A 147 -9.66 2.47 7.09
CA GLY A 147 -9.98 1.79 5.83
C GLY A 147 -8.75 1.77 4.92
N SER A 148 -8.16 2.95 4.75
CA SER A 148 -6.94 3.18 3.99
C SER A 148 -5.75 2.33 4.44
N LEU A 149 -5.55 2.21 5.76
CA LEU A 149 -4.50 1.37 6.32
C LEU A 149 -4.72 -0.12 6.02
N ARG A 150 -5.97 -0.61 6.06
CA ARG A 150 -6.29 -2.01 5.77
C ARG A 150 -6.02 -2.35 4.30
N GLU A 151 -6.49 -1.51 3.40
CA GLU A 151 -6.25 -1.65 1.96
C GLU A 151 -4.75 -1.61 1.66
N SER A 152 -4.03 -0.65 2.24
CA SER A 152 -2.58 -0.50 2.03
C SER A 152 -1.81 -1.70 2.56
N PHE A 153 -2.14 -2.21 3.75
CA PHE A 153 -1.52 -3.41 4.30
C PHE A 153 -1.79 -4.63 3.42
N PHE A 154 -3.04 -4.88 3.03
CA PHE A 154 -3.39 -6.00 2.15
C PHE A 154 -2.59 -5.95 0.84
N LEU A 155 -2.63 -4.81 0.16
CA LEU A 155 -1.94 -4.61 -1.11
C LEU A 155 -0.42 -4.82 -0.98
N ASN A 156 0.17 -4.25 0.07
CA ASN A 156 1.59 -4.39 0.39
C ASN A 156 1.98 -5.87 0.52
N GLN A 157 1.27 -6.62 1.37
CA GLN A 157 1.62 -8.01 1.65
C GLN A 157 1.46 -8.91 0.42
N VAL A 158 0.38 -8.74 -0.34
CA VAL A 158 0.12 -9.54 -1.55
C VAL A 158 1.15 -9.24 -2.65
N LYS A 159 1.46 -7.97 -2.92
CA LYS A 159 2.50 -7.61 -3.92
C LYS A 159 3.88 -8.10 -3.51
N ASN A 160 4.23 -8.00 -2.23
CA ASN A 160 5.55 -8.42 -1.74
C ASN A 160 5.70 -9.96 -1.68
N ALA A 161 4.59 -10.70 -1.61
CA ALA A 161 4.57 -12.15 -1.81
C ALA A 161 4.71 -12.56 -3.30
N GLY A 162 4.87 -11.62 -4.22
CA GLY A 162 5.11 -11.88 -5.65
C GLY A 162 3.85 -12.00 -6.50
N HIS A 163 2.67 -11.73 -5.93
CA HIS A 163 1.41 -11.81 -6.67
C HIS A 163 1.10 -10.53 -7.44
N SER A 164 0.44 -10.69 -8.58
CA SER A 164 -0.05 -9.57 -9.38
C SER A 164 -1.37 -9.05 -8.81
N VAL A 165 -1.54 -7.72 -8.76
CA VAL A 165 -2.75 -7.09 -8.23
C VAL A 165 -3.23 -6.01 -9.20
N SER A 166 -4.53 -5.96 -9.46
CA SER A 166 -5.20 -4.96 -10.29
C SER A 166 -6.55 -4.54 -9.68
N LEU A 167 -7.18 -3.50 -10.24
CA LEU A 167 -8.51 -3.05 -9.82
C LEU A 167 -9.60 -3.77 -10.64
N PRO A 168 -10.48 -4.57 -10.01
CA PRO A 168 -11.63 -5.16 -10.68
C PRO A 168 -12.75 -4.14 -10.92
N LEU A 169 -13.79 -4.55 -11.64
CA LEU A 169 -15.04 -3.79 -11.75
C LEU A 169 -15.85 -3.79 -10.45
N GLN A 170 -15.74 -4.86 -9.66
CA GLN A 170 -16.42 -5.06 -8.38
C GLN A 170 -15.42 -5.69 -7.40
N GLY A 171 -15.41 -5.21 -6.15
CA GLY A 171 -14.38 -5.55 -5.18
C GLY A 171 -13.26 -4.51 -5.11
N ASP A 172 -12.39 -4.63 -4.12
CA ASP A 172 -11.25 -3.73 -3.92
C ASP A 172 -10.02 -4.15 -4.75
N PHE A 173 -9.73 -5.45 -4.82
CA PHE A 173 -8.53 -5.99 -5.46
C PHE A 173 -8.80 -7.28 -6.24
N LEU A 174 -8.17 -7.41 -7.41
CA LEU A 174 -8.10 -8.64 -8.19
C LEU A 174 -6.66 -9.15 -8.20
N VAL A 175 -6.46 -10.32 -7.61
CA VAL A 175 -5.15 -10.96 -7.48
C VAL A 175 -5.02 -12.08 -8.50
N ASP A 176 -3.91 -12.09 -9.23
CA ASP A 176 -3.57 -13.08 -10.27
C ASP A 176 -4.68 -13.34 -11.30
N ASN A 177 -5.43 -12.27 -11.63
CA ASN A 177 -6.56 -12.30 -12.55
C ASN A 177 -7.62 -13.38 -12.22
N LYS A 178 -7.68 -13.82 -10.95
CA LYS A 178 -8.50 -14.95 -10.53
C LYS A 178 -9.27 -14.67 -9.24
N TYR A 179 -8.61 -14.11 -8.24
CA TYR A 179 -9.15 -14.00 -6.89
C TYR A 179 -9.56 -12.57 -6.58
N THR A 180 -10.84 -12.36 -6.30
CA THR A 180 -11.37 -11.02 -5.96
C THR A 180 -11.47 -10.86 -4.44
N PHE A 181 -10.86 -9.80 -3.92
CA PHE A 181 -10.86 -9.49 -2.51
C PHE A 181 -11.57 -8.17 -2.22
N GLU A 182 -12.40 -8.20 -1.20
CA GLU A 182 -13.06 -7.04 -0.61
C GLU A 182 -12.50 -6.84 0.80
N VAL A 183 -11.91 -5.69 1.09
CA VAL A 183 -11.20 -5.43 2.36
C VAL A 183 -12.05 -4.51 3.25
N GLY A 184 -12.11 -4.81 4.54
CA GLY A 184 -12.88 -3.96 5.46
C GLY A 184 -12.72 -4.29 6.93
N GLY A 185 -13.51 -3.60 7.76
CA GLY A 185 -13.61 -3.89 9.19
C GLY A 185 -14.49 -5.11 9.48
N LYS A 186 -14.61 -5.47 10.76
CA LYS A 186 -15.38 -6.64 11.26
C LYS A 186 -16.76 -6.83 10.62
N ASP A 187 -17.48 -5.74 10.36
CA ASP A 187 -18.86 -5.73 9.87
C ASP A 187 -18.97 -5.81 8.34
N LYS A 188 -17.84 -5.88 7.62
CA LYS A 188 -17.81 -5.97 6.16
C LYS A 188 -18.52 -7.26 5.70
N THR A 189 -19.41 -7.11 4.73
CA THR A 189 -20.18 -8.20 4.14
C THR A 189 -19.72 -8.49 2.71
N SER A 190 -20.08 -9.65 2.18
CA SER A 190 -19.78 -10.04 0.79
C SER A 190 -20.71 -9.41 -0.24
N ALA A 191 -21.53 -8.41 0.12
CA ALA A 191 -22.58 -7.87 -0.76
C ALA A 191 -22.05 -7.35 -2.10
N GLN A 192 -20.83 -6.81 -2.13
CA GLN A 192 -20.20 -6.29 -3.35
C GLN A 192 -19.65 -7.38 -4.29
N ILE A 193 -19.40 -8.59 -3.75
CA ILE A 193 -18.69 -9.67 -4.43
C ILE A 193 -19.47 -11.00 -4.44
N ASN A 194 -20.72 -11.00 -3.99
CA ASN A 194 -21.54 -12.20 -3.78
C ASN A 194 -21.73 -13.07 -5.03
N ASN A 195 -21.74 -12.45 -6.21
CA ASN A 195 -21.91 -13.11 -7.51
C ASN A 195 -20.58 -13.35 -8.23
N ILE A 196 -19.45 -13.04 -7.58
CA ILE A 196 -18.11 -13.22 -8.15
C ILE A 196 -17.57 -14.55 -7.66
N LYS A 197 -17.27 -15.44 -8.60
CA LYS A 197 -16.60 -16.71 -8.31
C LYS A 197 -15.21 -16.43 -7.72
N ASP A 198 -14.74 -17.29 -6.82
CA ASP A 198 -13.40 -17.20 -6.23
C ASP A 198 -13.18 -15.82 -5.59
N SER A 199 -14.10 -15.44 -4.70
CA SER A 199 -14.08 -14.17 -3.99
C SER A 199 -14.10 -14.34 -2.46
N TRP A 200 -13.41 -13.44 -1.75
CA TRP A 200 -13.31 -13.45 -0.29
C TRP A 200 -13.38 -12.05 0.30
N VAL A 201 -13.93 -11.97 1.51
CA VAL A 201 -13.89 -10.75 2.32
C VAL A 201 -12.69 -10.83 3.27
N VAL A 202 -11.80 -9.86 3.20
CA VAL A 202 -10.68 -9.72 4.12
C VAL A 202 -11.06 -8.76 5.23
N VAL A 203 -10.99 -9.24 6.47
CA VAL A 203 -11.63 -8.60 7.61
C VAL A 203 -10.62 -8.29 8.70
N ASP A 204 -10.58 -7.02 9.11
CA ASP A 204 -9.84 -6.55 10.27
C ASP A 204 -10.61 -6.76 11.59
N ASP A 205 -9.89 -6.72 12.72
CA ASP A 205 -10.42 -6.92 14.09
C ASP A 205 -11.06 -8.30 14.34
N ILE A 206 -10.62 -9.35 13.63
CA ILE A 206 -10.97 -10.75 13.91
C ILE A 206 -9.72 -11.64 14.04
N GLU A 207 -9.76 -12.61 14.95
CA GLU A 207 -8.66 -13.58 15.14
C GLU A 207 -8.78 -14.77 14.19
N ALA A 208 -10.00 -15.22 13.91
CA ALA A 208 -10.27 -16.36 13.04
C ALA A 208 -11.33 -16.02 12.01
N GLY A 209 -11.13 -16.54 10.80
CA GLY A 209 -12.08 -16.44 9.70
C GLY A 209 -13.18 -17.50 9.83
N ALA A 210 -14.32 -17.21 9.21
CA ALA A 210 -15.40 -18.17 9.01
C ALA A 210 -15.96 -18.02 7.59
N LEU A 211 -16.34 -19.13 6.96
CA LEU A 211 -16.86 -19.16 5.59
C LEU A 211 -15.88 -18.48 4.60
N HIS A 212 -16.34 -17.46 3.86
CA HIS A 212 -15.55 -16.68 2.89
C HIS A 212 -14.84 -15.47 3.51
N LYS A 213 -14.66 -15.44 4.83
CA LYS A 213 -13.94 -14.35 5.53
C LYS A 213 -12.53 -14.79 5.93
N ILE A 214 -11.54 -13.96 5.62
CA ILE A 214 -10.13 -14.17 5.98
C ILE A 214 -9.68 -13.02 6.90
N PRO A 215 -9.12 -13.30 8.08
CA PRO A 215 -8.52 -12.27 8.92
C PRO A 215 -7.40 -11.52 8.19
N LEU A 216 -7.45 -10.19 8.21
CA LEU A 216 -6.48 -9.34 7.52
C LEU A 216 -5.05 -9.63 7.98
N TRP A 217 -4.82 -9.82 9.29
CA TRP A 217 -3.49 -10.03 9.84
C TRP A 217 -2.77 -11.26 9.28
N LEU A 218 -3.49 -12.28 8.77
CA LEU A 218 -2.88 -13.47 8.17
C LEU A 218 -2.08 -13.17 6.92
N PHE A 219 -2.43 -12.11 6.20
CA PHE A 219 -1.67 -11.69 5.02
C PHE A 219 -0.24 -11.25 5.39
N GLY A 220 0.01 -10.92 6.66
CA GLY A 220 1.35 -10.69 7.21
C GLY A 220 2.22 -11.95 7.34
N MET A 221 1.75 -13.10 6.86
CA MET A 221 2.44 -14.41 6.94
C MET A 221 2.62 -15.04 5.55
N LEU A 222 2.60 -14.24 4.48
CA LEU A 222 2.75 -14.72 3.10
C LEU A 222 4.21 -14.93 2.66
N TYR A 223 5.19 -14.64 3.52
CA TYR A 223 6.63 -14.76 3.24
C TYR A 223 7.27 -15.98 3.91
#